data_AF-M1MY22-F1
#
_entry.id   AF-M1MY22-F1
#
_cell.length_a   1.000
_cell.length_b   1.000
_cell.length_c   1.000
_cell.angle_alpha   90.00
_cell.angle_beta   90.00
_cell.angle_gamma   90.00
#
_symmetry.space_group_name_H-M   'P 1'
#
loop_
_entity.id
_entity.type
_entity.pdbx_description
1 polymer ?
#
loop_
_entity_poly.entity_id
_entity_poly.type
_entity_poly.pdbx_seq_one_letter_code
_entity_poly.pdbx_strand_id
1 'polypeptide(L)'
;MQLIIKNTHIFDIRVQEAFREFIELKKDKFKASKSYMLTIIYNARSLSNKDESEFYFDNSIYNNIHPKWRCKKDEALDTQLDKCGDILKEYDIKCYWYSIEGDNLKNNNVKIVLKEDKSKGSHIKDGVTISIMMPNKEHTISTVLQLFNERMSGLYSILSKDLSNGIMCRILDIQYTEDENTIYKAFCREYSDWWFGSEEREEELKGKLINRFNKIIAELESEK
;
A
#
# COMPACT_ATOMS: atom_id res chain seq x y z
N MET A 1 -11.84 15.80 3.82
CA MET A 1 -13.19 15.93 3.24
C MET A 1 -13.65 14.58 2.71
N GLN A 2 -14.96 14.34 2.68
CA GLN A 2 -15.50 13.07 2.17
C GLN A 2 -16.79 13.30 1.37
N LEU A 3 -16.96 12.51 0.33
CA LEU A 3 -18.17 12.37 -0.48
C LEU A 3 -18.60 10.90 -0.46
N ILE A 4 -19.89 10.64 -0.33
CA ILE A 4 -20.46 9.29 -0.44
C ILE A 4 -21.55 9.32 -1.51
N ILE A 5 -21.33 8.56 -2.57
CA ILE A 5 -22.25 8.40 -3.70
C ILE A 5 -22.97 7.08 -3.49
N LYS A 6 -24.29 7.13 -3.33
CA LYS A 6 -25.09 5.97 -2.93
C LYS A 6 -25.55 5.16 -4.14
N ASN A 7 -25.53 3.84 -4.03
CA ASN A 7 -26.08 2.92 -5.03
C ASN A 7 -25.52 3.18 -6.44
N THR A 8 -24.21 3.30 -6.54
CA THR A 8 -23.48 3.63 -7.77
C THR A 8 -22.35 2.63 -7.94
N HIS A 9 -22.30 1.99 -9.11
CA HIS A 9 -21.20 1.10 -9.45
C HIS A 9 -19.92 1.92 -9.67
N ILE A 10 -18.74 1.38 -9.35
CA ILE A 10 -17.48 2.12 -9.47
C ILE A 10 -17.16 2.55 -10.92
N PHE A 11 -17.63 1.80 -11.91
CA PHE A 11 -17.47 2.14 -13.33
C PHE A 11 -18.53 3.11 -13.87
N ASP A 12 -19.45 3.59 -13.04
CA ASP A 12 -20.51 4.48 -13.48
C ASP A 12 -19.99 5.92 -13.63
N ILE A 13 -20.33 6.59 -14.75
CA ILE A 13 -19.89 7.98 -14.98
C ILE A 13 -20.38 8.97 -13.92
N ARG A 14 -21.47 8.63 -13.22
CA ARG A 14 -22.01 9.45 -12.12
C ARG A 14 -21.01 9.62 -10.98
N VAL A 15 -20.01 8.74 -10.86
CA VAL A 15 -18.94 8.87 -9.88
C VAL A 15 -18.14 10.16 -10.11
N GLN A 16 -17.68 10.41 -11.35
CA GLN A 16 -16.93 11.64 -11.63
C GLN A 16 -17.83 12.88 -11.67
N GLU A 17 -19.09 12.77 -12.09
CA GLU A 17 -20.03 13.91 -12.10
C GLU A 17 -20.30 14.41 -10.69
N ALA A 18 -20.69 13.50 -9.78
CA ALA A 18 -20.92 13.86 -8.38
C ALA A 18 -19.64 14.37 -7.68
N PHE A 19 -18.47 13.84 -8.08
CA PHE A 19 -17.20 14.35 -7.57
C PHE A 19 -16.90 15.76 -8.04
N ARG A 20 -17.12 16.07 -9.32
CA ARG A 20 -16.96 17.41 -9.89
C ARG A 20 -17.84 18.42 -9.17
N GLU A 21 -19.13 18.13 -9.03
CA GLU A 21 -20.07 18.98 -8.27
C GLU A 21 -19.59 19.21 -6.83
N PHE A 22 -19.11 18.15 -6.17
CA PHE A 22 -18.58 18.25 -4.82
C PHE A 22 -17.35 19.16 -4.74
N ILE A 23 -16.43 19.07 -5.70
CA ILE A 23 -15.25 19.94 -5.75
C ILE A 23 -15.63 21.38 -6.03
N GLU A 24 -16.52 21.62 -7.01
CA GLU A 24 -16.99 22.97 -7.33
C GLU A 24 -17.59 23.68 -6.10
N LEU A 25 -18.42 22.96 -5.33
CA LEU A 25 -19.05 23.48 -4.11
C LEU A 25 -18.08 23.68 -2.94
N LYS A 26 -16.87 23.14 -3.02
CA LYS A 26 -15.91 23.10 -1.91
C LYS A 26 -14.54 23.67 -2.24
N LYS A 27 -14.31 24.13 -3.47
CA LYS A 27 -13.01 24.60 -3.97
C LYS A 27 -12.37 25.66 -3.05
N ASP A 28 -13.16 26.54 -2.46
CA ASP A 28 -12.66 27.60 -1.55
C ASP A 28 -12.11 27.06 -0.22
N LYS A 29 -12.34 25.79 0.10
CA LYS A 29 -11.78 25.13 1.30
C LYS A 29 -10.36 24.64 1.09
N PHE A 30 -9.89 24.58 -0.16
CA PHE A 30 -8.55 24.12 -0.50
C PHE A 30 -7.57 25.29 -0.49
N LYS A 31 -6.45 25.09 0.19
CA LYS A 31 -5.34 26.06 0.22
C LYS A 31 -4.31 25.72 -0.86
N ALA A 32 -3.93 26.71 -1.67
CA ALA A 32 -2.95 26.55 -2.75
C ALA A 32 -1.54 26.11 -2.27
N SER A 33 -1.19 26.41 -1.03
CA SER A 33 0.09 26.02 -0.40
C SER A 33 0.08 24.60 0.17
N LYS A 34 -1.03 23.87 0.03
CA LYS A 34 -1.21 22.54 0.60
C LYS A 34 -1.37 21.50 -0.50
N SER A 35 -0.91 20.31 -0.20
CA SER A 35 -1.06 19.14 -1.05
C SER A 35 -2.05 18.16 -0.43
N TYR A 36 -2.76 17.44 -1.28
CA TYR A 36 -3.82 16.53 -0.88
C TYR A 36 -3.56 15.11 -1.39
N MET A 37 -4.25 14.16 -0.76
CA MET A 37 -4.32 12.77 -1.15
C MET A 37 -5.77 12.42 -1.50
N LEU A 38 -5.98 11.84 -2.69
CA LEU A 38 -7.25 11.31 -3.16
C LEU A 38 -7.32 9.79 -2.92
N THR A 39 -8.41 9.35 -2.30
CA THR A 39 -8.75 7.93 -2.17
C THR A 39 -10.18 7.69 -2.58
N ILE A 40 -10.40 6.85 -3.59
CA ILE A 40 -11.70 6.34 -4.01
C ILE A 40 -11.86 4.94 -3.42
N ILE A 41 -12.94 4.72 -2.69
CA ILE A 41 -13.24 3.45 -2.02
C ILE A 41 -14.56 2.93 -2.56
N TYR A 42 -14.59 1.68 -3.00
CA TYR A 42 -15.79 1.00 -3.50
C TYR A 42 -15.97 -0.36 -2.84
N ASN A 43 -17.12 -0.99 -3.07
CA ASN A 43 -17.35 -2.34 -2.57
C ASN A 43 -16.59 -3.36 -3.41
N ALA A 44 -15.56 -4.02 -2.86
CA ALA A 44 -14.76 -5.01 -3.59
C ALA A 44 -15.63 -6.13 -4.21
N ARG A 45 -16.76 -6.48 -3.58
CA ARG A 45 -17.67 -7.51 -4.09
C ARG A 45 -18.30 -7.13 -5.43
N SER A 46 -18.42 -5.84 -5.74
CA SER A 46 -19.00 -5.40 -7.02
C SER A 46 -18.16 -5.80 -8.22
N LEU A 47 -16.85 -6.05 -8.04
CA LEU A 47 -15.95 -6.50 -9.12
C LEU A 47 -15.55 -7.97 -9.00
N SER A 48 -16.00 -8.65 -7.94
CA SER A 48 -15.68 -10.05 -7.65
C SER A 48 -16.40 -11.02 -8.58
N ASN A 49 -17.44 -10.57 -9.30
CA ASN A 49 -18.17 -11.42 -10.21
C ASN A 49 -17.30 -11.81 -11.42
N LYS A 50 -17.41 -13.09 -11.80
CA LYS A 50 -16.75 -13.63 -12.99
C LYS A 50 -17.52 -13.30 -14.26
N ASP A 51 -18.82 -13.06 -14.14
CA ASP A 51 -19.64 -12.60 -15.25
C ASP A 51 -19.37 -11.10 -15.51
N GLU A 52 -18.71 -10.80 -16.62
CA GLU A 52 -18.40 -9.43 -17.01
C GLU A 52 -19.60 -8.67 -17.57
N SER A 53 -20.71 -9.36 -17.91
CA SER A 53 -21.90 -8.71 -18.48
C SER A 53 -22.47 -7.62 -17.55
N GLU A 54 -22.31 -7.79 -16.24
CA GLU A 54 -22.72 -6.83 -15.21
C GLU A 54 -21.98 -5.48 -15.28
N PHE A 55 -20.82 -5.42 -15.96
CA PHE A 55 -20.06 -4.19 -16.14
C PHE A 55 -20.50 -3.39 -17.37
N TYR A 56 -21.33 -3.98 -18.24
CA TYR A 56 -21.85 -3.34 -19.44
C TYR A 56 -23.24 -2.76 -19.18
N PHE A 57 -23.29 -1.46 -18.93
CA PHE A 57 -24.51 -0.67 -18.78
C PHE A 57 -24.30 0.70 -19.44
N ASP A 58 -25.38 1.40 -19.83
CA ASP A 58 -25.33 2.58 -20.71
C ASP A 58 -24.28 3.63 -20.30
N ASN A 59 -24.12 3.83 -19.00
CA ASN A 59 -23.26 4.84 -18.38
C ASN A 59 -21.97 4.26 -17.77
N SER A 60 -21.53 3.09 -18.23
CA SER A 60 -20.31 2.45 -17.75
C SER A 60 -19.09 2.94 -18.52
N ILE A 61 -18.06 3.44 -17.82
CA ILE A 61 -16.76 3.71 -18.43
C ILE A 61 -16.12 2.43 -18.98
N TYR A 62 -16.49 1.26 -18.44
CA TYR A 62 -15.98 -0.06 -18.86
C TYR A 62 -16.27 -0.34 -20.34
N ASN A 63 -17.38 0.19 -20.88
CA ASN A 63 -17.77 -0.02 -22.28
C ASN A 63 -16.70 0.45 -23.27
N ASN A 64 -15.97 1.51 -22.91
CA ASN A 64 -15.01 2.18 -23.77
C ASN A 64 -13.54 1.83 -23.45
N ILE A 65 -13.30 0.88 -22.53
CA ILE A 65 -11.95 0.45 -22.20
C ILE A 65 -11.43 -0.54 -23.24
N HIS A 66 -10.29 -0.21 -23.81
CA HIS A 66 -9.51 -1.06 -24.70
C HIS A 66 -8.19 -1.42 -24.03
N PRO A 67 -8.10 -2.58 -23.38
CA PRO A 67 -6.94 -2.94 -22.57
C PRO A 67 -5.66 -3.02 -23.42
N LYS A 68 -4.58 -2.44 -22.91
CA LYS A 68 -3.24 -2.49 -23.52
C LYS A 68 -2.30 -3.44 -22.77
N TRP A 69 -2.29 -3.35 -21.43
CA TRP A 69 -1.26 -4.01 -20.60
C TRP A 69 -1.83 -4.73 -19.38
N ARG A 70 -3.05 -4.40 -18.95
CA ARG A 70 -3.72 -5.00 -17.79
C ARG A 70 -5.09 -5.52 -18.18
N CYS A 71 -5.74 -6.25 -17.26
CA CYS A 71 -7.11 -6.67 -17.50
C CYS A 71 -8.03 -5.44 -17.60
N LYS A 72 -9.13 -5.58 -18.33
CA LYS A 72 -10.05 -4.49 -18.63
C LYS A 72 -10.61 -3.83 -17.35
N LYS A 73 -10.81 -4.60 -16.27
CA LYS A 73 -11.27 -4.09 -14.96
C LYS A 73 -10.26 -3.14 -14.33
N ASP A 74 -8.99 -3.51 -14.33
CA ASP A 74 -7.93 -2.69 -13.77
C ASP A 74 -7.77 -1.40 -14.58
N GLU A 75 -7.85 -1.48 -15.91
CA GLU A 75 -7.80 -0.28 -16.76
C GLU A 75 -9.03 0.62 -16.59
N ALA A 76 -10.21 0.05 -16.33
CA ALA A 76 -11.39 0.82 -15.96
C ALA A 76 -11.22 1.53 -14.61
N LEU A 77 -10.68 0.84 -13.59
CA LEU A 77 -10.39 1.45 -12.29
C LEU A 77 -9.38 2.59 -12.40
N ASP A 78 -8.30 2.39 -13.16
CA ASP A 78 -7.30 3.44 -13.42
C ASP A 78 -7.94 4.63 -14.14
N THR A 79 -8.75 4.36 -15.18
CA THR A 79 -9.49 5.41 -15.90
C THR A 79 -10.43 6.18 -14.97
N GLN A 80 -11.10 5.51 -14.03
CA GLN A 80 -11.96 6.17 -13.05
C GLN A 80 -11.16 7.07 -12.11
N LEU A 81 -10.00 6.59 -11.64
CA LEU A 81 -9.10 7.33 -10.77
C LEU A 81 -8.52 8.56 -11.48
N ASP A 82 -8.08 8.38 -12.73
CA ASP A 82 -7.54 9.45 -13.57
C ASP A 82 -8.58 10.54 -13.82
N LYS A 83 -9.82 10.17 -14.20
CA LYS A 83 -10.91 11.14 -14.40
C LYS A 83 -11.20 11.94 -13.14
N CYS A 84 -11.21 11.32 -11.97
CA CYS A 84 -11.33 12.05 -10.70
C CYS A 84 -10.09 12.90 -10.40
N GLY A 85 -8.90 12.44 -10.74
CA GLY A 85 -7.67 13.22 -10.60
C GLY A 85 -7.64 14.45 -11.49
N ASP A 86 -8.10 14.34 -12.74
CA ASP A 86 -8.17 15.45 -13.68
C ASP A 86 -9.14 16.53 -13.22
N ILE A 87 -10.27 16.16 -12.60
CA ILE A 87 -11.16 17.12 -11.93
C ILE A 87 -10.38 17.96 -10.91
N LEU A 88 -9.50 17.37 -10.09
CA LEU A 88 -8.72 18.16 -9.12
C LEU A 88 -7.77 19.14 -9.81
N LYS A 89 -7.14 18.73 -10.91
CA LYS A 89 -6.24 19.58 -11.72
C LYS A 89 -7.00 20.77 -12.33
N GLU A 90 -8.21 20.55 -12.83
CA GLU A 90 -9.04 21.60 -13.42
C GLU A 90 -9.40 22.72 -12.43
N TYR A 91 -9.43 22.43 -11.13
CA TYR A 91 -9.66 23.42 -10.07
C TYR A 91 -8.37 23.83 -9.32
N ASP A 92 -7.19 23.59 -9.92
CA ASP A 92 -5.86 23.91 -9.35
C ASP A 92 -5.58 23.31 -7.95
N ILE A 93 -6.20 22.16 -7.65
CA ILE A 93 -6.00 21.45 -6.37
C ILE A 93 -4.81 20.51 -6.50
N LYS A 94 -3.70 20.85 -5.83
CA LYS A 94 -2.49 20.03 -5.81
C LYS A 94 -2.73 18.70 -5.11
N CYS A 95 -2.69 17.61 -5.87
CA CYS A 95 -2.79 16.25 -5.36
C CYS A 95 -1.62 15.42 -5.90
N TYR A 96 -0.85 14.78 -5.01
CA TYR A 96 0.30 13.95 -5.38
C TYR A 96 0.02 12.46 -5.19
N TRP A 97 -0.99 12.10 -4.40
CA TRP A 97 -1.33 10.70 -4.11
C TRP A 97 -2.73 10.40 -4.58
N TYR A 98 -2.87 9.38 -5.40
CA TYR A 98 -4.12 8.91 -5.96
C TYR A 98 -4.25 7.43 -5.61
N SER A 99 -5.40 7.05 -5.08
CA SER A 99 -5.65 5.66 -4.72
C SER A 99 -7.08 5.26 -5.05
N ILE A 100 -7.24 4.03 -5.55
CA ILE A 100 -8.53 3.38 -5.72
C ILE A 100 -8.51 2.01 -5.05
N GLU A 101 -9.40 1.80 -4.10
CA GLU A 101 -9.38 0.67 -3.18
C GLU A 101 -10.76 0.00 -3.13
N GLY A 102 -10.80 -1.31 -3.38
CA GLY A 102 -11.97 -2.12 -3.09
C GLY A 102 -11.94 -2.55 -1.62
N ASP A 103 -12.96 -2.18 -0.86
CA ASP A 103 -13.11 -2.48 0.56
C ASP A 103 -14.49 -3.11 0.85
N ASN A 104 -14.74 -3.55 2.07
CA ASN A 104 -15.99 -4.19 2.46
C ASN A 104 -17.06 -3.14 2.83
N LEU A 105 -17.52 -2.37 1.83
CA LEU A 105 -18.64 -1.46 1.99
C LEU A 105 -19.96 -2.23 2.00
N LYS A 106 -20.85 -1.95 2.98
CA LYS A 106 -22.13 -2.67 3.14
C LYS A 106 -23.06 -2.58 1.92
N ASN A 107 -22.96 -1.51 1.14
CA ASN A 107 -23.78 -1.23 -0.04
C ASN A 107 -22.88 -0.96 -1.25
N ASN A 108 -23.45 -0.93 -2.46
CA ASN A 108 -22.79 -0.44 -3.68
C ASN A 108 -22.60 1.09 -3.65
N ASN A 109 -22.00 1.61 -2.59
CA ASN A 109 -21.65 3.01 -2.48
C ASN A 109 -20.22 3.19 -2.96
N VAL A 110 -19.94 4.37 -3.52
CA VAL A 110 -18.58 4.83 -3.77
C VAL A 110 -18.30 5.96 -2.78
N LYS A 111 -17.21 5.84 -2.02
CA LYS A 111 -16.76 6.85 -1.06
C LYS A 111 -15.48 7.49 -1.60
N ILE A 112 -15.49 8.79 -1.75
CA ILE A 112 -14.30 9.55 -2.15
C ILE A 112 -13.81 10.35 -0.94
N VAL A 113 -12.53 10.24 -0.64
CA VAL A 113 -11.88 10.89 0.49
C VAL A 113 -10.74 11.77 -0.03
N LEU A 114 -10.74 13.03 0.40
CA LEU A 114 -9.63 13.95 0.20
C LEU A 114 -9.05 14.33 1.55
N LYS A 115 -7.76 14.09 1.76
CA LYS A 115 -7.07 14.48 2.99
C LYS A 115 -5.92 15.42 2.66
N GLU A 116 -5.78 16.49 3.43
CA GLU A 116 -4.55 17.29 3.41
C GLU A 116 -3.42 16.38 3.91
N ASP A 117 -2.32 16.35 3.17
CA ASP A 117 -1.10 15.73 3.66
C ASP A 117 -0.47 16.63 4.73
N LYS A 118 -0.32 16.07 5.93
CA LYS A 118 0.28 16.75 7.08
C LYS A 118 1.75 16.35 7.28
N SER A 119 2.29 15.50 6.42
CA SER A 119 3.70 15.13 6.48
C SER A 119 4.55 16.42 6.36
N LYS A 120 5.42 16.64 7.35
CA LYS A 120 6.34 17.79 7.34
C LYS A 120 7.46 17.45 6.36
N GLY A 121 7.36 17.98 5.15
CA GLY A 121 8.30 17.71 4.07
C GLY A 121 7.82 16.52 3.25
N SER A 122 7.07 16.79 2.19
CA SER A 122 6.86 15.80 1.15
C SER A 122 8.22 15.50 0.53
N HIS A 123 8.83 14.36 0.84
CA HIS A 123 10.04 13.85 0.15
C HIS A 123 9.78 13.55 -1.33
N ILE A 124 8.53 13.69 -1.77
CA ILE A 124 8.09 13.57 -3.15
C ILE A 124 8.49 14.87 -3.85
N LYS A 125 9.50 14.78 -4.73
CA LYS A 125 9.94 15.89 -5.58
C LYS A 125 8.74 16.49 -6.29
N ASP A 126 8.72 17.82 -6.44
CA ASP A 126 7.72 18.52 -7.22
C ASP A 126 7.56 17.87 -8.60
N GLY A 127 6.32 17.53 -8.97
CA GLY A 127 5.99 16.86 -10.22
C GLY A 127 5.88 15.33 -10.14
N VAL A 128 6.22 14.69 -9.01
CA VAL A 128 6.00 13.25 -8.84
C VAL A 128 4.59 12.99 -8.30
N THR A 129 3.83 12.16 -9.02
CA THR A 129 2.54 11.64 -8.59
C THR A 129 2.66 10.14 -8.31
N ILE A 130 2.00 9.69 -7.24
CA ILE A 130 1.88 8.29 -6.85
C ILE A 130 0.44 7.87 -7.12
N SER A 131 0.25 6.82 -7.91
CA SER A 131 -1.04 6.19 -8.15
C SER A 131 -0.99 4.74 -7.67
N ILE A 132 -1.95 4.34 -6.84
CA ILE A 132 -2.04 3.00 -6.28
C ILE A 132 -3.45 2.44 -6.49
N MET A 133 -3.50 1.19 -6.92
CA MET A 133 -4.74 0.46 -7.10
C MET A 133 -4.71 -0.81 -6.25
N MET A 134 -5.73 -0.99 -5.41
CA MET A 134 -5.92 -2.19 -4.59
C MET A 134 -7.35 -2.72 -4.82
N PRO A 135 -7.60 -3.52 -5.87
CA PRO A 135 -8.96 -3.89 -6.26
C PRO A 135 -9.73 -4.67 -5.19
N ASN A 136 -9.00 -5.39 -4.34
CA ASN A 136 -9.53 -5.96 -3.11
C ASN A 136 -8.47 -5.76 -2.02
N LYS A 137 -8.65 -4.73 -1.21
CA LYS A 137 -7.72 -4.31 -0.16
C LYS A 137 -7.45 -5.43 0.85
N GLU A 138 -8.48 -6.14 1.28
CA GLU A 138 -8.33 -7.24 2.25
C GLU A 138 -7.47 -8.35 1.66
N HIS A 139 -7.77 -8.77 0.42
CA HIS A 139 -6.97 -9.78 -0.27
C HIS A 139 -5.53 -9.31 -0.51
N THR A 140 -5.33 -8.07 -1.01
CA THR A 140 -3.99 -7.51 -1.25
C THR A 140 -3.17 -7.45 0.02
N ILE A 141 -3.73 -6.94 1.13
CA ILE A 141 -3.05 -6.89 2.43
C ILE A 141 -2.71 -8.30 2.91
N SER A 142 -3.67 -9.24 2.84
CA SER A 142 -3.44 -10.63 3.25
C SER A 142 -2.31 -11.28 2.46
N THR A 143 -2.29 -11.11 1.13
CA THR A 143 -1.25 -11.67 0.25
C THR A 143 0.11 -11.05 0.54
N VAL A 144 0.19 -9.73 0.71
CA VAL A 144 1.46 -9.06 1.05
C VAL A 144 1.98 -9.51 2.41
N LEU A 145 1.11 -9.64 3.41
CA LEU A 145 1.48 -10.14 4.74
C LEU A 145 1.94 -11.59 4.69
N GLN A 146 1.28 -12.43 3.90
CA GLN A 146 1.70 -13.82 3.69
C GLN A 146 3.11 -13.88 3.08
N LEU A 147 3.34 -13.17 1.98
CA LEU A 147 4.65 -13.14 1.31
C LEU A 147 5.75 -12.60 2.22
N PHE A 148 5.45 -11.53 2.98
CA PHE A 148 6.36 -11.00 3.98
C PHE A 148 6.73 -12.05 5.02
N ASN A 149 5.73 -12.73 5.59
CA ASN A 149 5.95 -13.75 6.62
C ASN A 149 6.73 -14.96 6.07
N GLU A 150 6.41 -15.44 4.86
CA GLU A 150 7.13 -16.53 4.19
C GLU A 150 8.61 -16.16 4.00
N ARG A 151 8.87 -14.94 3.51
CA ARG A 151 10.23 -14.46 3.30
C ARG A 151 11.01 -14.33 4.60
N MET A 152 10.44 -13.65 5.60
CA MET A 152 11.11 -13.42 6.88
C MET A 152 11.37 -14.74 7.61
N SER A 153 10.43 -15.69 7.53
CA SER A 153 10.62 -17.03 8.08
C SER A 153 11.72 -17.78 7.35
N GLY A 154 11.81 -17.67 6.01
CA GLY A 154 12.90 -18.26 5.24
C GLY A 154 14.27 -17.69 5.61
N LEU A 155 14.39 -16.37 5.72
CA LEU A 155 15.64 -15.72 6.16
C LEU A 155 16.03 -16.15 7.58
N TYR A 156 15.07 -16.14 8.51
CA TYR A 156 15.30 -16.61 9.87
C TYR A 156 15.77 -18.06 9.91
N SER A 157 15.08 -18.95 9.20
CA SER A 157 15.41 -20.38 9.15
C SER A 157 16.81 -20.64 8.60
N ILE A 158 17.23 -19.92 7.55
CA ILE A 158 18.59 -20.03 7.02
C ILE A 158 19.63 -19.63 8.07
N LEU A 159 19.36 -18.55 8.82
CA LEU A 159 20.26 -18.06 9.85
C LEU A 159 20.30 -18.96 11.08
N SER A 160 19.14 -19.43 11.57
CA SER A 160 19.04 -20.18 12.81
C SER A 160 19.38 -21.67 12.67
N LYS A 161 19.37 -22.22 11.45
CA LYS A 161 19.54 -23.67 11.20
C LYS A 161 20.72 -24.30 11.93
N ASP A 162 21.86 -23.61 11.95
CA ASP A 162 23.11 -24.11 12.51
C ASP A 162 23.52 -23.37 13.80
N LEU A 163 22.62 -22.56 14.37
CA LEU A 163 22.90 -21.73 15.54
C LEU A 163 22.03 -22.13 16.73
N SER A 164 22.63 -22.10 17.92
CA SER A 164 21.86 -22.26 19.15
C SER A 164 21.03 -20.99 19.45
N ASN A 165 19.94 -21.17 20.19
CA ASN A 165 19.12 -20.05 20.69
C ASN A 165 19.97 -19.02 21.47
N GLY A 166 20.99 -19.47 22.20
CA GLY A 166 21.93 -18.59 22.89
C GLY A 166 22.73 -17.68 21.94
N ILE A 167 23.22 -18.23 20.83
CA ILE A 167 23.93 -17.44 19.81
C ILE A 167 22.95 -16.47 19.14
N MET A 168 21.74 -16.92 18.79
CA MET A 168 20.73 -16.05 18.20
C MET A 168 20.32 -14.91 19.13
N CYS A 169 20.13 -15.16 20.43
CA CYS A 169 19.83 -14.11 21.40
C CYS A 169 20.96 -13.07 21.49
N ARG A 170 22.22 -13.50 21.43
CA ARG A 170 23.39 -12.60 21.39
C ARG A 170 23.45 -11.78 20.10
N ILE A 171 23.19 -12.41 18.94
CA ILE A 171 23.13 -11.71 17.64
C ILE A 171 22.02 -10.67 17.66
N LEU A 172 20.89 -10.94 18.28
CA LEU A 172 19.75 -10.03 18.33
C LEU A 172 19.85 -9.00 19.45
N ASP A 173 20.83 -9.13 20.34
CA ASP A 173 21.01 -8.31 21.55
C ASP A 173 19.76 -8.33 22.45
N ILE A 174 19.24 -9.54 22.69
CA ILE A 174 18.10 -9.78 23.57
C ILE A 174 18.50 -10.68 24.74
N GLN A 175 17.71 -10.64 25.82
CA GLN A 175 17.87 -11.58 26.91
C GLN A 175 17.68 -13.01 26.40
N TYR A 176 18.52 -13.92 26.89
CA TYR A 176 18.46 -15.32 26.55
C TYR A 176 17.06 -15.90 26.85
N THR A 177 16.53 -16.62 25.86
CA THR A 177 15.28 -17.35 25.96
C THR A 177 15.36 -18.59 25.07
N GLU A 178 14.64 -19.63 25.44
CA GLU A 178 14.43 -20.81 24.59
C GLU A 178 13.15 -20.71 23.74
N ASP A 179 12.33 -19.67 23.94
CA ASP A 179 11.14 -19.43 23.13
C ASP A 179 11.51 -18.88 21.75
N GLU A 180 11.55 -19.77 20.77
CA GLU A 180 11.85 -19.46 19.36
C GLU A 180 10.94 -18.36 18.79
N ASN A 181 9.67 -18.26 19.25
CA ASN A 181 8.79 -17.18 18.78
C ASN A 181 9.24 -15.81 19.26
N THR A 182 9.80 -15.73 20.47
CA THR A 182 10.34 -14.47 20.99
C THR A 182 11.59 -14.06 20.21
N ILE A 183 12.47 -15.02 19.89
CA ILE A 183 13.67 -14.80 19.06
C ILE A 183 13.27 -14.35 17.65
N TYR A 184 12.33 -15.04 17.02
CA TYR A 184 11.82 -14.70 15.69
C TYR A 184 11.22 -13.29 15.65
N LYS A 185 10.40 -12.91 16.64
CA LYS A 185 9.83 -11.55 16.73
C LYS A 185 10.90 -10.48 16.87
N ALA A 186 11.96 -10.75 17.63
CA ALA A 186 13.10 -9.84 17.74
C ALA A 186 13.85 -9.72 16.40
N PHE A 187 14.06 -10.83 15.69
CA PHE A 187 14.63 -10.82 14.34
C PHE A 187 13.79 -9.98 13.37
N CYS A 188 12.47 -10.20 13.32
CA CYS A 188 11.58 -9.41 12.47
C CYS A 188 11.62 -7.92 12.82
N ARG A 189 11.66 -7.55 14.11
CA ARG A 189 11.76 -6.14 14.52
C ARG A 189 13.03 -5.48 14.01
N GLU A 190 14.13 -6.20 14.02
CA GLU A 190 15.45 -5.67 13.68
C GLU A 190 15.69 -5.64 12.15
N TYR A 191 15.16 -6.63 11.43
CA TYR A 191 15.52 -6.90 10.04
C TYR A 191 14.33 -6.92 9.06
N SER A 192 13.11 -6.50 9.46
CA SER A 192 11.95 -6.45 8.54
C SER A 192 12.18 -5.62 7.28
N ASP A 193 12.95 -4.53 7.42
CA ASP A 193 13.24 -3.60 6.33
C ASP A 193 14.23 -4.18 5.32
N TRP A 194 14.76 -5.38 5.58
CA TRP A 194 15.56 -6.09 4.58
C TRP A 194 14.71 -6.45 3.34
N TRP A 195 13.39 -6.61 3.48
CA TRP A 195 12.53 -6.93 2.33
C TRP A 195 11.95 -5.71 1.61
N PHE A 196 11.68 -4.62 2.33
CA PHE A 196 11.00 -3.43 1.78
C PHE A 196 11.85 -2.14 1.82
N GLY A 197 13.10 -2.24 2.24
CA GLY A 197 14.03 -1.11 2.29
C GLY A 197 14.61 -0.74 0.93
N SER A 198 15.31 0.40 0.89
CA SER A 198 16.20 0.73 -0.24
C SER A 198 17.38 -0.24 -0.28
N GLU A 199 18.07 -0.32 -1.42
CA GLU A 199 19.32 -1.09 -1.55
C GLU A 199 20.34 -0.69 -0.47
N GLU A 200 20.49 0.60 -0.20
CA GLU A 200 21.35 1.11 0.89
C GLU A 200 20.93 0.57 2.26
N ARG A 201 19.63 0.53 2.55
CA ARG A 201 19.10 0.02 3.82
C ARG A 201 19.30 -1.49 3.93
N GLU A 202 19.13 -2.21 2.85
CA GLU A 202 19.42 -3.64 2.77
C GLU A 202 20.91 -3.92 3.06
N GLU A 203 21.82 -3.17 2.44
CA GLU A 203 23.27 -3.30 2.67
C GLU A 203 23.65 -2.97 4.13
N GLU A 204 23.07 -1.92 4.70
CA GLU A 204 23.28 -1.55 6.11
C GLU A 204 22.87 -2.70 7.04
N LEU A 205 21.70 -3.29 6.83
CA LEU A 205 21.17 -4.39 7.65
C LEU A 205 22.02 -5.66 7.51
N LYS A 206 22.45 -5.99 6.29
CA LYS A 206 23.41 -7.08 6.03
C LYS A 206 24.72 -6.85 6.77
N GLY A 207 25.30 -5.66 6.63
CA GLY A 207 26.56 -5.29 7.30
C GLY A 207 26.44 -5.37 8.81
N LYS A 208 25.33 -4.88 9.38
CA LYS A 208 25.03 -4.98 10.81
C LYS A 208 25.00 -6.43 11.28
N LEU A 209 24.29 -7.31 10.56
CA LEU A 209 24.21 -8.72 10.89
C LEU A 209 25.61 -9.38 10.86
N ILE A 210 26.36 -9.18 9.77
CA ILE A 210 27.73 -9.73 9.62
C ILE A 210 28.65 -9.27 10.75
N ASN A 211 28.62 -7.98 11.09
CA ASN A 211 29.43 -7.43 12.18
C ASN A 211 29.10 -8.06 13.53
N ARG A 212 27.81 -8.31 13.81
CA ARG A 212 27.38 -8.98 15.05
C ARG A 212 27.87 -10.43 15.10
N PHE A 213 27.79 -11.16 13.99
CA PHE A 213 28.36 -12.51 13.88
C PHE A 213 29.86 -12.52 14.14
N ASN A 214 30.61 -11.65 13.45
CA ASN A 214 32.07 -11.57 13.61
C ASN A 214 32.49 -11.27 15.05
N LYS A 215 31.74 -10.38 15.73
CA LYS A 215 31.99 -10.07 17.14
C LYS A 215 31.80 -11.29 18.04
N ILE A 216 30.73 -12.06 17.84
CA ILE A 216 30.46 -13.26 18.63
C ILE A 216 31.49 -14.35 18.34
N ILE A 217 31.89 -14.55 17.08
CA ILE A 217 32.96 -15.49 16.73
C ILE A 217 34.26 -15.12 17.46
N ALA A 218 34.66 -13.85 17.40
CA ALA A 218 35.86 -13.38 18.08
C ALA A 218 35.80 -13.57 19.61
N GLU A 219 34.64 -13.30 20.23
CA GLU A 219 34.42 -13.55 21.66
C GLU A 219 34.57 -15.05 21.99
N LEU A 220 33.95 -15.93 21.22
CA LEU A 220 34.02 -17.38 21.42
C LEU A 220 35.42 -17.96 21.18
N GLU A 221 36.20 -17.37 20.27
CA GLU A 221 37.60 -17.73 20.05
C GLU A 221 38.51 -17.26 21.19
N SER A 222 38.21 -16.12 21.82
CA SER A 222 38.97 -15.61 22.97
C SER A 222 38.69 -16.32 24.29
N GLU A 223 37.57 -17.06 24.37
CA GLU A 223 37.16 -17.85 25.54
C GLU A 223 37.72 -19.30 25.52
N LYS A 224 38.39 -19.71 24.44
CA LYS A 224 39.06 -21.03 24.29
C LYS A 224 40.53 -20.97 24.67
#